data_AF-A0A1J4KLE4-F1
#
_entry.id   AF-A0A1J4KLE4-F1
#
_cell.length_a   1.000
_cell.length_b   1.000
_cell.length_c   1.000
_cell.angle_alpha   90.00
_cell.angle_beta   90.00
_cell.angle_gamma   90.00
#
_symmetry.space_group_name_H-M   'P 1'
#
loop_
_entity.id
_entity.type
_entity.pdbx_description
1 polymer ?
#
loop_
_entity_poly.entity_id
_entity_poly.type
_entity_poly.pdbx_seq_one_letter_code
_entity_poly.pdbx_strand_id
1 'polypeptide(L)'
;MYIQNCVIISFIFVGVYLIFTSFFLKFCFTAYYYEFRGGPPEYCLTRQDLINRINHFEFQYVLLPTIWIDEDLELSCNELPATWIPAMTRKSQNPYYSIKSFQSNQTYTFTLDTSNCESDNCPGFAFENIKLNLKGNNLNTTAFYINKNVNISIENDDFSLNVDIAKLTMFQLSLFSKFSFSQLTLEDNLEDFSLDDESNQTLPEKNYKFGNIYIENSFCEPNYLYFPVLLDTNVTFAEDYLYIEMNERSDLVIHLPIFDYSNGFYFNIQKSNINFFVQGNINYSCQFPHSFYLIQNKESKNVNISIGKGNFLSTVGIFYDDSS
;
A
#
# COMPACT_ATOMS: atom_id res chain seq x y z
N MET A 1 24.95 -69.71 -15.90
CA MET A 1 23.71 -68.92 -16.07
C MET A 1 23.23 -68.39 -14.72
N TYR A 2 24.02 -67.53 -14.05
CA TYR A 2 23.67 -66.94 -12.74
C TYR A 2 24.19 -65.49 -12.57
N ILE A 3 25.03 -65.00 -13.48
CA ILE A 3 25.66 -63.68 -13.39
C ILE A 3 24.76 -62.59 -14.03
N GLN A 4 23.86 -62.96 -14.95
CA GLN A 4 22.99 -62.00 -15.65
C GLN A 4 21.81 -61.50 -14.79
N ASN A 5 21.35 -62.26 -13.81
CA ASN A 5 20.23 -61.87 -12.95
C ASN A 5 20.63 -60.91 -11.81
N CYS A 6 21.87 -60.96 -11.30
CA CYS A 6 22.33 -60.03 -10.26
C CYS A 6 22.54 -58.61 -10.78
N VAL A 7 22.98 -58.45 -12.04
CA VAL A 7 23.20 -57.12 -12.63
C VAL A 7 21.87 -56.41 -12.88
N ILE A 8 20.85 -57.13 -13.36
CA ILE A 8 19.53 -56.57 -13.63
C ILE A 8 18.83 -56.14 -12.33
N ILE A 9 18.94 -56.92 -11.25
CA ILE A 9 18.35 -56.56 -9.95
C ILE A 9 19.03 -55.33 -9.33
N SER A 10 20.35 -55.21 -9.43
CA SER A 10 21.07 -54.01 -8.95
C SER A 10 20.74 -52.75 -9.75
N PHE A 11 20.56 -52.86 -11.08
CA PHE A 11 20.15 -51.70 -11.90
C PHE A 11 18.72 -51.25 -11.61
N ILE A 12 17.80 -52.19 -11.31
CA ILE A 12 16.42 -51.85 -10.91
C ILE A 12 16.41 -51.19 -9.53
N PHE A 13 17.19 -51.68 -8.56
CA PHE A 13 17.28 -51.05 -7.24
C PHE A 13 17.90 -49.65 -7.28
N VAL A 14 18.95 -49.43 -8.07
CA VAL A 14 19.57 -48.11 -8.24
C VAL A 14 18.64 -47.16 -9.02
N GLY A 15 17.92 -47.66 -10.03
CA GLY A 15 16.93 -46.89 -10.77
C GLY A 15 15.74 -46.49 -9.90
N VAL A 16 15.20 -47.39 -9.09
CA VAL A 16 14.12 -47.08 -8.13
C VAL A 16 14.61 -46.13 -7.05
N TYR A 17 15.83 -46.27 -6.54
CA TYR A 17 16.41 -45.35 -5.55
C TYR A 17 16.69 -43.95 -6.12
N LEU A 18 17.15 -43.85 -7.38
CA LEU A 18 17.33 -42.56 -8.08
C LEU A 18 15.98 -41.91 -8.44
N ILE A 19 14.95 -42.70 -8.76
CA ILE A 19 13.59 -42.18 -8.98
C ILE A 19 12.96 -41.78 -7.64
N PHE A 20 13.16 -42.55 -6.56
CA PHE A 20 12.70 -42.19 -5.22
C PHE A 20 13.42 -40.96 -4.68
N THR A 21 14.74 -40.85 -4.81
CA THR A 21 15.49 -39.65 -4.40
C THR A 21 15.17 -38.46 -5.30
N SER A 22 14.86 -38.65 -6.58
CA SER A 22 14.32 -37.60 -7.48
C SER A 22 12.90 -37.17 -7.09
N PHE A 23 12.03 -38.10 -6.67
CA PHE A 23 10.71 -37.79 -6.13
C PHE A 23 10.79 -37.10 -4.76
N PHE A 24 11.75 -37.48 -3.91
CA PHE A 24 11.98 -36.86 -2.61
C PHE A 24 12.71 -35.50 -2.69
N LEU A 25 13.61 -35.31 -3.66
CA LEU A 25 14.23 -34.01 -3.96
C LEU A 25 13.30 -33.07 -4.73
N LYS A 26 12.24 -33.61 -5.37
CA LYS A 26 11.13 -32.82 -5.94
C LYS A 26 10.08 -32.40 -4.93
N PHE A 27 10.14 -32.85 -3.68
CA PHE A 27 9.60 -32.05 -2.59
C PHE A 27 10.60 -30.91 -2.34
N CYS A 28 10.60 -29.92 -3.25
CA CYS A 28 10.85 -28.56 -2.84
C CYS A 28 9.85 -28.33 -1.70
N PHE A 29 10.32 -28.44 -0.46
CA PHE A 29 9.47 -28.17 0.69
C PHE A 29 9.01 -26.73 0.54
N THR A 30 7.74 -26.57 0.17
CA THR A 30 7.06 -25.29 0.26
C THR A 30 7.10 -24.89 1.73
N ALA A 31 7.34 -23.61 1.97
CA ALA A 31 7.79 -23.13 3.25
C ALA A 31 7.26 -21.74 3.52
N TYR A 32 7.18 -21.43 4.81
CA TYR A 32 6.96 -20.07 5.28
C TYR A 32 8.12 -19.69 6.17
N TYR A 33 8.52 -18.43 6.13
CA TYR A 33 9.54 -17.92 7.03
C TYR A 33 9.02 -16.66 7.72
N TYR A 34 9.47 -16.42 8.95
CA TYR A 34 9.29 -15.12 9.59
C TYR A 34 10.62 -14.59 10.09
N GLU A 35 10.76 -13.27 10.10
CA GLU A 35 11.96 -12.58 10.53
C GLU A 35 11.59 -11.39 11.40
N PHE A 36 12.12 -11.36 12.62
CA PHE A 36 12.14 -10.15 13.43
C PHE A 36 13.37 -9.31 13.07
N ARG A 37 13.23 -7.97 13.07
CA ARG A 37 14.27 -7.05 12.59
C ARG A 37 15.63 -7.34 13.22
N GLY A 38 16.58 -7.83 12.42
CA GLY A 38 17.96 -8.12 12.84
C GLY A 38 18.23 -9.57 13.27
N GLY A 39 17.24 -10.45 13.22
CA GLY A 39 17.40 -11.90 13.38
C GLY A 39 17.46 -12.63 12.04
N PRO A 40 17.96 -13.89 11.97
CA PRO A 40 17.84 -14.70 10.76
C PRO A 40 16.37 -15.09 10.53
N PRO A 41 15.93 -15.29 9.26
CA PRO A 41 14.62 -15.85 8.96
C PRO A 41 14.44 -17.23 9.61
N GLU A 42 13.36 -17.40 10.38
CA GLU A 42 12.99 -18.65 11.01
C GLU A 42 12.01 -19.44 10.15
N TYR A 43 12.30 -20.72 9.96
CA TYR A 43 11.55 -21.62 9.10
C TYR A 43 10.31 -22.18 9.80
N CYS A 44 9.19 -22.23 9.07
CA CYS A 44 7.93 -22.84 9.47
C CYS A 44 7.52 -23.92 8.46
N LEU A 45 7.21 -25.11 8.97
CA LEU A 45 6.82 -26.26 8.14
C LEU A 45 5.40 -26.16 7.59
N THR A 46 4.52 -25.45 8.30
CA THR A 46 3.11 -25.35 7.96
C THR A 46 2.58 -23.96 8.27
N ARG A 47 1.45 -23.59 7.66
CA ARG A 47 0.69 -22.39 8.00
C ARG A 47 0.40 -22.31 9.51
N GLN A 48 0.03 -23.42 10.14
CA GLN A 48 -0.29 -23.44 11.57
C GLN A 48 0.96 -23.22 12.44
N ASP A 49 2.11 -23.75 12.01
CA ASP A 49 3.40 -23.52 12.67
C ASP A 49 3.78 -22.03 12.61
N LEU A 50 3.61 -21.39 11.45
CA LEU A 50 3.79 -19.94 11.29
C LEU A 50 2.91 -19.15 12.26
N ILE A 51 1.61 -19.43 12.29
CA ILE A 51 0.65 -18.75 13.16
C ILE A 51 1.02 -18.95 14.64
N ASN A 52 1.33 -20.18 15.04
CA ASN A 52 1.68 -20.50 16.43
C ASN A 52 2.95 -19.75 16.87
N ARG A 53 3.96 -19.68 16.00
CA ARG A 53 5.22 -18.99 16.30
C ARG A 53 5.03 -17.49 16.39
N ILE A 54 4.34 -16.86 15.43
CA ILE A 54 4.00 -15.43 15.50
C ILE A 54 3.27 -15.13 16.82
N ASN A 55 2.30 -15.95 17.20
CA ASN A 55 1.51 -15.76 18.42
C ASN A 55 2.25 -16.11 19.72
N HIS A 56 3.39 -16.81 19.66
CA HIS A 56 4.16 -17.18 20.85
C HIS A 56 5.01 -16.03 21.40
N PHE A 57 5.35 -15.04 20.57
CA PHE A 57 6.16 -13.91 21.02
C PHE A 57 5.29 -12.87 21.76
N GLU A 58 5.60 -12.63 23.03
CA GLU A 58 5.11 -11.45 23.75
C GLU A 58 5.75 -10.19 23.13
N PHE A 59 5.02 -9.51 22.25
CA PHE A 59 5.54 -8.38 21.49
C PHE A 59 5.90 -7.21 22.42
N GLN A 60 7.20 -6.94 22.57
CA GLN A 60 7.66 -5.62 23.02
C GLN A 60 7.47 -4.63 21.86
N TYR A 61 6.32 -3.94 21.94
CA TYR A 61 5.88 -2.70 21.30
C TYR A 61 6.64 -2.19 20.05
N VAL A 62 5.86 -1.96 18.98
CA VAL A 62 6.13 -1.22 17.72
C VAL A 62 6.43 -2.08 16.48
N LEU A 63 7.16 -3.19 16.56
CA LEU A 63 7.70 -3.85 15.35
C LEU A 63 7.16 -5.28 15.16
N LEU A 64 6.17 -5.42 14.28
CA LEU A 64 5.66 -6.70 13.82
C LEU A 64 6.65 -7.35 12.83
N PRO A 65 6.71 -8.70 12.74
CA PRO A 65 7.69 -9.41 11.93
C PRO A 65 7.46 -9.26 10.42
N THR A 66 8.51 -9.55 9.65
CA THR A 66 8.37 -9.84 8.22
C THR A 66 7.99 -11.31 8.02
N ILE A 67 7.01 -11.59 7.18
CA ILE A 67 6.59 -12.92 6.74
C ILE A 67 7.05 -13.09 5.30
N TRP A 68 7.89 -14.09 5.05
CA TRP A 68 8.29 -14.50 3.72
C TRP A 68 7.50 -15.74 3.29
N ILE A 69 6.90 -15.68 2.11
CA ILE A 69 6.11 -16.77 1.54
C ILE A 69 6.83 -17.39 0.35
N ASP A 70 6.85 -18.72 0.28
CA ASP A 70 7.33 -19.52 -0.85
C ASP A 70 6.20 -20.34 -1.52
N GLU A 71 4.96 -20.11 -1.10
CA GLU A 71 3.74 -20.67 -1.69
C GLU A 71 2.57 -19.74 -1.42
N ASP A 72 1.42 -20.01 -2.05
CA ASP A 72 0.21 -19.25 -1.79
C ASP A 72 -0.20 -19.40 -0.30
N LEU A 73 -0.50 -18.29 0.34
CA LEU A 73 -0.82 -18.23 1.76
C LEU A 73 -2.10 -17.44 1.99
N GLU A 74 -3.09 -18.08 2.63
CA GLU A 74 -4.30 -17.43 3.10
C GLU A 74 -4.28 -17.32 4.63
N LEU A 75 -4.37 -16.09 5.14
CA LEU A 75 -4.48 -15.79 6.56
C LEU A 75 -5.71 -14.93 6.83
N SER A 76 -6.46 -15.30 7.85
CA SER A 76 -7.47 -14.40 8.40
C SER A 76 -6.77 -13.32 9.20
N CYS A 77 -7.32 -12.10 9.12
CA CYS A 77 -6.84 -11.00 9.93
C CYS A 77 -6.78 -11.34 11.43
N ASN A 78 -7.72 -12.13 11.97
CA ASN A 78 -7.76 -12.52 13.38
C ASN A 78 -6.64 -13.50 13.79
N GLU A 79 -5.97 -14.14 12.83
CA GLU A 79 -4.87 -15.09 13.11
C GLU A 79 -3.52 -14.38 13.24
N LEU A 80 -3.45 -13.13 12.76
CA LEU A 80 -2.32 -12.25 12.96
C LEU A 80 -2.64 -11.38 14.17
N PRO A 81 -1.92 -11.53 15.29
CA PRO A 81 -2.24 -10.78 16.50
C PRO A 81 -2.20 -9.29 16.16
N ALA A 82 -3.36 -8.63 16.29
CA ALA A 82 -3.38 -7.22 16.62
C ALA A 82 -2.48 -7.13 17.83
N THR A 83 -1.34 -6.45 17.69
CA THR A 83 -0.41 -6.18 18.77
C THR A 83 -1.19 -5.98 20.07
N TRP A 84 -0.78 -6.57 21.19
CA TRP A 84 -1.42 -6.48 22.53
C TRP A 84 -1.46 -5.04 23.10
N ILE A 85 -1.27 -4.07 22.21
CA ILE A 85 -1.20 -2.64 22.35
C ILE A 85 -2.65 -2.12 22.42
N PRO A 86 -3.00 -1.37 23.47
CA PRO A 86 -4.28 -0.69 23.55
C PRO A 86 -4.56 0.13 22.28
N ALA A 87 -5.82 0.18 21.83
CA ALA A 87 -6.23 0.87 20.60
C ALA A 87 -5.64 2.28 20.44
N MET A 88 -5.53 3.02 21.55
CA MET A 88 -4.98 4.38 21.59
C MET A 88 -3.48 4.43 21.21
N THR A 89 -2.68 3.44 21.61
CA THR A 89 -1.24 3.38 21.31
C THR A 89 -1.00 2.81 19.91
N ARG A 90 -1.90 1.96 19.39
CA ARG A 90 -1.84 1.43 18.01
C ARG A 90 -1.89 2.56 16.97
N LYS A 91 -2.80 3.51 17.13
CA LYS A 91 -2.91 4.68 16.24
C LYS A 91 -1.64 5.53 16.20
N SER A 92 -0.97 5.71 17.34
CA SER A 92 0.26 6.51 17.40
C SER A 92 1.50 5.81 16.82
N GLN A 93 1.52 4.48 16.78
CA GLN A 93 2.70 3.70 16.38
C GLN A 93 2.56 3.04 15.01
N ASN A 94 1.33 2.91 14.51
CA ASN A 94 0.97 2.29 13.23
C ASN A 94 1.75 1.00 12.94
N PRO A 95 1.72 0.00 13.86
CA PRO A 95 2.50 -1.22 13.70
C PRO A 95 2.00 -2.01 12.48
N TYR A 96 2.91 -2.58 11.69
CA TYR A 96 2.55 -3.32 10.49
C TYR A 96 3.39 -4.58 10.25
N TYR A 97 2.75 -5.66 9.79
CA TYR A 97 3.42 -6.83 9.23
C TYR A 97 4.00 -6.49 7.86
N SER A 98 5.20 -6.99 7.58
CA SER A 98 5.78 -6.92 6.23
C SER A 98 5.62 -8.28 5.57
N ILE A 99 5.01 -8.36 4.39
CA ILE A 99 4.71 -9.62 3.70
C ILE A 99 5.36 -9.59 2.33
N LYS A 100 6.22 -10.58 2.07
CA LYS A 100 7.05 -10.63 0.86
C LYS A 100 7.18 -12.04 0.30
N SER A 101 7.34 -12.14 -1.02
CA SER A 101 7.83 -13.39 -1.63
C SER A 101 9.29 -13.63 -1.22
N PHE A 102 9.63 -14.86 -0.84
CA PHE A 102 11.00 -15.24 -0.49
C PHE A 102 11.93 -15.23 -1.72
N GLN A 103 11.39 -15.57 -2.90
CA GLN A 103 12.14 -15.54 -4.16
C GLN A 103 11.81 -14.30 -4.97
N SER A 104 12.81 -13.46 -5.28
CA SER A 104 12.62 -12.19 -6.01
C SER A 104 11.98 -12.33 -7.40
N ASN A 105 12.10 -13.51 -8.02
CA ASN A 105 11.67 -13.76 -9.40
C ASN A 105 10.35 -14.52 -9.50
N GLN A 106 9.79 -14.96 -8.36
CA GLN A 106 8.50 -15.65 -8.31
C GLN A 106 7.54 -14.84 -7.45
N THR A 107 6.30 -14.70 -7.93
CA THR A 107 5.27 -13.92 -7.25
C THR A 107 4.20 -14.88 -6.74
N TYR A 108 4.14 -15.07 -5.42
CA TYR A 108 3.13 -15.89 -4.76
C TYR A 108 1.91 -15.05 -4.36
N THR A 109 0.79 -15.74 -4.16
CA THR A 109 -0.46 -15.12 -3.76
C THR A 109 -0.57 -15.08 -2.24
N PHE A 110 -0.75 -13.90 -1.68
CA PHE A 110 -1.15 -13.73 -0.29
C PHE A 110 -2.62 -13.31 -0.24
N THR A 111 -3.47 -14.14 0.35
CA THR A 111 -4.89 -13.84 0.57
C THR A 111 -5.08 -13.35 2.01
N LEU A 112 -5.54 -12.11 2.16
CA LEU A 112 -5.96 -11.56 3.45
C LEU A 112 -7.48 -11.73 3.58
N ASP A 113 -7.91 -12.64 4.45
CA ASP A 113 -9.32 -12.90 4.72
C ASP A 113 -9.84 -12.04 5.89
N THR A 114 -10.68 -11.07 5.55
CA THR A 114 -11.31 -10.13 6.47
C THR A 114 -12.73 -10.53 6.86
N SER A 115 -13.26 -11.64 6.31
CA SER A 115 -14.68 -12.02 6.42
C SER A 115 -15.15 -12.23 7.87
N ASN A 116 -14.24 -12.62 8.76
CA ASN A 116 -14.53 -12.88 10.17
C ASN A 116 -13.93 -11.81 11.11
N CYS A 117 -13.37 -10.71 10.58
CA CYS A 117 -12.68 -9.72 11.40
C CYS A 117 -13.67 -8.81 12.11
N GLU A 118 -13.50 -8.62 13.42
CA GLU A 118 -14.14 -7.53 14.14
C GLU A 118 -13.43 -6.22 13.78
N SER A 119 -14.20 -5.15 13.59
CA SER A 119 -13.80 -3.88 12.95
C SER A 119 -12.58 -3.17 13.55
N ASP A 120 -12.07 -3.56 14.73
CA ASP A 120 -11.03 -2.82 15.46
C ASP A 120 -9.73 -3.61 15.67
N ASN A 121 -9.58 -4.79 15.07
CA ASN A 121 -8.51 -5.73 15.44
C ASN A 121 -7.48 -6.02 14.33
N CYS A 122 -7.58 -5.42 13.14
CA CYS A 122 -6.57 -5.72 12.12
C CYS A 122 -5.27 -4.94 12.32
N PRO A 123 -4.09 -5.61 12.33
CA PRO A 123 -2.80 -4.93 12.33
C PRO A 123 -2.58 -4.19 11.00
N GLY A 124 -1.55 -3.35 10.93
CA GLY A 124 -1.06 -2.78 9.68
C GLY A 124 -0.42 -3.83 8.76
N PHE A 125 -0.31 -3.50 7.47
CA PHE A 125 0.34 -4.34 6.47
C PHE A 125 1.22 -3.54 5.51
N ALA A 126 2.36 -4.14 5.15
CA ALA A 126 3.21 -3.73 4.05
C ALA A 126 3.45 -4.90 3.12
N PHE A 127 3.31 -4.69 1.82
CA PHE A 127 3.41 -5.75 0.81
C PHE A 127 4.53 -5.47 -0.19
N GLU A 128 5.25 -6.51 -0.61
CA GLU A 128 6.29 -6.40 -1.65
C GLU A 128 6.45 -7.72 -2.44
N ASN A 129 6.50 -7.64 -3.77
CA ASN A 129 6.71 -8.77 -4.69
C ASN A 129 5.69 -9.90 -4.50
N ILE A 130 4.40 -9.56 -4.34
CA ILE A 130 3.31 -10.54 -4.14
C ILE A 130 2.08 -10.22 -4.99
N LYS A 131 1.22 -11.22 -5.20
CA LYS A 131 -0.18 -11.00 -5.60
C LYS A 131 -1.02 -10.93 -4.33
N LEU A 132 -1.55 -9.76 -4.02
CA LEU A 132 -2.42 -9.56 -2.86
C LEU A 132 -3.87 -9.84 -3.27
N ASN A 133 -4.53 -10.79 -2.62
CA ASN A 133 -5.96 -11.01 -2.76
C ASN A 133 -6.68 -10.57 -1.48
N LEU A 134 -7.61 -9.61 -1.60
CA LEU A 134 -8.43 -9.14 -0.48
C LEU A 134 -9.79 -9.83 -0.53
N LYS A 135 -10.06 -10.62 0.51
CA LYS A 135 -11.30 -11.40 0.67
C LYS A 135 -12.12 -10.85 1.83
N GLY A 136 -13.43 -10.75 1.63
CA GLY A 136 -14.38 -10.15 2.58
C GLY A 136 -14.98 -8.84 2.05
N ASN A 137 -15.44 -7.97 2.96
CA ASN A 137 -16.19 -6.77 2.61
C ASN A 137 -15.52 -5.47 3.05
N ASN A 138 -14.70 -5.52 4.09
CA ASN A 138 -13.98 -4.35 4.57
C ASN A 138 -12.68 -4.74 5.26
N LEU A 139 -11.72 -3.82 5.26
CA LEU A 139 -10.52 -3.90 6.06
C LEU A 139 -10.38 -2.61 6.86
N ASN A 140 -10.32 -2.72 8.18
CA ASN A 140 -9.98 -1.64 9.08
C ASN A 140 -8.58 -1.92 9.65
N THR A 141 -7.60 -1.10 9.31
CA THR A 141 -6.19 -1.37 9.64
C THR A 141 -5.44 -0.08 10.01
N THR A 142 -4.34 -0.17 10.74
CA THR A 142 -3.53 1.01 11.07
C THR A 142 -2.62 1.45 9.92
N ALA A 143 -2.21 0.52 9.05
CA ALA A 143 -1.30 0.83 7.96
C ALA A 143 -1.55 -0.03 6.73
N PHE A 144 -1.43 0.56 5.55
CA PHE A 144 -1.57 -0.16 4.29
C PHE A 144 -0.53 0.36 3.29
N TYR A 145 0.59 -0.34 3.20
CA TYR A 145 1.72 0.03 2.35
C TYR A 145 1.85 -0.93 1.17
N ILE A 146 1.76 -0.39 -0.03
CA ILE A 146 2.06 -1.10 -1.25
C ILE A 146 3.43 -0.64 -1.74
N ASN A 147 4.41 -1.53 -1.70
CA ASN A 147 5.77 -1.25 -2.16
C ASN A 147 5.94 -1.75 -3.61
N LYS A 148 6.99 -2.54 -3.88
CA LYS A 148 7.36 -2.96 -5.24
C LYS A 148 6.56 -4.18 -5.69
N ASN A 149 6.18 -4.21 -6.97
CA ASN A 149 5.63 -5.37 -7.67
C ASN A 149 4.47 -6.06 -6.92
N VAL A 150 3.51 -5.29 -6.43
CA VAL A 150 2.30 -5.82 -5.83
C VAL A 150 1.13 -5.67 -6.79
N ASN A 151 0.46 -6.77 -7.09
CA ASN A 151 -0.80 -6.77 -7.85
C ASN A 151 -1.95 -7.08 -6.89
N ILE A 152 -2.97 -6.23 -6.84
CA ILE A 152 -4.09 -6.35 -5.92
C ILE A 152 -5.30 -6.89 -6.68
N SER A 153 -5.90 -7.97 -6.19
CA SER A 153 -7.24 -8.44 -6.55
C SER A 153 -8.16 -8.33 -5.35
N ILE A 154 -9.41 -7.97 -5.59
CA ILE A 154 -10.44 -7.84 -4.55
C ILE A 154 -11.60 -8.74 -4.96
N GLU A 155 -12.06 -9.61 -4.06
CA GLU A 155 -13.14 -10.56 -4.37
C GLU A 155 -14.52 -9.91 -4.42
N ASN A 156 -14.74 -8.84 -3.65
CA ASN A 156 -15.98 -8.08 -3.62
C ASN A 156 -15.76 -6.65 -4.18
N ASP A 157 -16.46 -6.30 -5.25
CA ASP A 157 -16.35 -4.98 -5.88
C ASP A 157 -16.75 -3.82 -4.93
N ASP A 158 -17.58 -4.08 -3.91
CA ASP A 158 -18.00 -3.11 -2.89
C ASP A 158 -17.07 -3.08 -1.66
N PHE A 159 -15.83 -3.54 -1.79
CA PHE A 159 -14.88 -3.57 -0.67
C PHE A 159 -14.53 -2.16 -0.17
N SER A 160 -14.53 -2.01 1.16
CA SER A 160 -14.18 -0.76 1.85
C SER A 160 -12.86 -0.88 2.61
N LEU A 161 -11.89 -0.02 2.32
CA LEU A 161 -10.65 0.09 3.09
C LEU A 161 -10.70 1.32 4.00
N ASN A 162 -10.63 1.09 5.31
CA ASN A 162 -10.40 2.12 6.31
C ASN A 162 -8.99 1.94 6.90
N VAL A 163 -8.18 2.98 6.83
CA VAL A 163 -6.77 2.90 7.22
C VAL A 163 -6.26 4.18 7.85
N ASP A 164 -5.50 4.11 8.95
CA ASP A 164 -4.90 5.33 9.51
C ASP A 164 -3.83 5.90 8.55
N ILE A 165 -2.86 5.08 8.10
CA ILE A 165 -1.81 5.49 7.14
C ILE A 165 -1.78 4.59 5.90
N ALA A 166 -1.86 5.18 4.71
CA ALA A 166 -1.75 4.46 3.45
C ALA A 166 -0.64 5.00 2.54
N LYS A 167 -0.02 4.08 1.81
CA LYS A 167 0.91 4.37 0.73
C LYS A 167 0.61 3.45 -0.45
N LEU A 168 0.17 4.02 -1.57
CA LEU A 168 -0.30 3.27 -2.73
C LEU A 168 -0.31 4.14 -3.99
N THR A 169 -0.47 3.54 -5.17
CA THR A 169 -0.60 4.29 -6.42
C THR A 169 -2.04 4.72 -6.70
N MET A 170 -2.23 5.68 -7.60
CA MET A 170 -3.58 6.09 -8.06
C MET A 170 -4.40 4.93 -8.63
N PHE A 171 -3.76 4.01 -9.36
CA PHE A 171 -4.44 2.81 -9.86
C PHE A 171 -4.93 1.93 -8.71
N GLN A 172 -4.09 1.68 -7.71
CA GLN A 172 -4.45 0.86 -6.55
C GLN A 172 -5.56 1.50 -5.72
N LEU A 173 -5.57 2.84 -5.60
CA LEU A 173 -6.65 3.57 -4.94
C LEU A 173 -8.00 3.30 -5.63
N SER A 174 -8.01 3.25 -6.96
CA SER A 174 -9.23 3.05 -7.76
C SER A 174 -9.85 1.65 -7.62
N LEU A 175 -9.16 0.70 -7.00
CA LEU A 175 -9.70 -0.64 -6.75
C LEU A 175 -10.75 -0.65 -5.64
N PHE A 176 -10.75 0.35 -4.76
CA PHE A 176 -11.64 0.40 -3.61
C PHE A 176 -12.93 1.19 -3.91
N SER A 177 -14.09 0.59 -3.61
CA SER A 177 -15.38 1.29 -3.70
C SER A 177 -15.52 2.39 -2.65
N LYS A 178 -14.89 2.20 -1.49
CA LYS A 178 -14.80 3.16 -0.42
C LYS A 178 -13.41 3.10 0.19
N PHE A 179 -12.81 4.28 0.37
CA PHE A 179 -11.50 4.43 0.98
C PHE A 179 -11.57 5.53 2.05
N SER A 180 -11.09 5.26 3.26
CA SER A 180 -11.07 6.22 4.35
C SER A 180 -9.68 6.26 4.96
N PHE A 181 -9.12 7.46 5.15
CA PHE A 181 -7.75 7.62 5.63
C PHE A 181 -7.53 8.80 6.56
N SER A 182 -6.55 8.69 7.46
CA SER A 182 -6.00 9.87 8.16
C SER A 182 -4.80 10.44 7.39
N GLN A 183 -3.91 9.58 6.89
CA GLN A 183 -2.69 9.95 6.16
C GLN A 183 -2.59 9.14 4.86
N LEU A 184 -2.55 9.81 3.71
CA LEU A 184 -2.42 9.16 2.40
C LEU A 184 -1.21 9.72 1.66
N THR A 185 -0.30 8.82 1.29
CA THR A 185 0.76 9.08 0.31
C THR A 185 0.44 8.38 -0.99
N LEU A 186 0.16 9.16 -2.02
CA LEU A 186 0.03 8.64 -3.38
C LEU A 186 1.40 8.58 -4.03
N GLU A 187 1.78 7.38 -4.47
CA GLU A 187 3.00 7.15 -5.23
C GLU A 187 2.75 7.16 -6.73
N ASP A 188 3.77 7.63 -7.44
CA ASP A 188 3.85 7.57 -8.87
C ASP A 188 4.33 6.20 -9.33
N ASN A 189 3.61 5.64 -10.28
CA ASN A 189 4.25 4.72 -11.21
C ASN A 189 4.68 5.57 -12.40
N LEU A 190 5.93 6.05 -12.43
CA LEU A 190 6.44 6.78 -13.61
C LEU A 190 6.33 5.94 -14.90
N GLU A 191 6.29 4.61 -14.78
CA GLU A 191 5.97 3.67 -15.88
C GLU A 191 4.52 3.79 -16.39
N ASP A 192 3.58 4.27 -15.58
CA ASP A 192 2.22 4.63 -16.02
C ASP A 192 2.17 5.99 -16.76
N PHE A 193 3.28 6.74 -16.74
CA PHE A 193 3.45 8.06 -17.36
C PHE A 193 4.65 8.12 -18.31
N SER A 194 5.26 6.98 -18.64
CA SER A 194 6.41 6.92 -19.55
C SER A 194 5.95 7.41 -20.92
N LEU A 195 6.36 8.64 -21.21
CA LEU A 195 6.37 9.21 -22.54
C LEU A 195 7.47 8.48 -23.32
N ASP A 196 7.09 7.42 -24.03
CA ASP A 196 7.88 7.00 -25.18
C ASP A 196 7.70 8.09 -26.25
N ASP A 197 8.77 8.85 -26.45
CA ASP A 197 9.18 9.58 -27.65
C ASP A 197 8.09 10.20 -28.54
N GLU A 198 8.04 11.54 -28.55
CA GLU A 198 7.68 12.50 -29.63
C GLU A 198 6.86 12.03 -30.86
N SER A 199 5.93 11.10 -30.70
CA SER A 199 5.18 10.53 -31.81
C SER A 199 3.78 10.17 -31.36
N ASN A 200 2.86 11.13 -31.45
CA ASN A 200 1.40 10.98 -31.62
C ASN A 200 0.81 9.61 -31.23
N GLN A 201 1.03 9.19 -29.99
CA GLN A 201 0.31 8.10 -29.38
C GLN A 201 -0.37 8.71 -28.16
N THR A 202 -1.68 8.88 -28.30
CA THR A 202 -2.60 9.08 -27.20
C THR A 202 -2.17 8.15 -26.06
N LEU A 203 -1.83 8.71 -24.90
CA LEU A 203 -1.68 7.93 -23.68
C LEU A 203 -2.87 6.98 -23.60
N PRO A 204 -2.70 5.68 -23.28
CA PRO A 204 -3.84 4.86 -22.97
C PRO A 204 -4.58 5.57 -21.84
N GLU A 205 -5.79 6.05 -22.13
CA GLU A 205 -6.72 6.60 -21.15
C GLU A 205 -7.00 5.48 -20.14
N LYS A 206 -6.13 5.33 -19.14
CA LYS A 206 -6.45 4.58 -17.94
C LYS A 206 -7.40 5.47 -17.16
N ASN A 207 -8.66 5.43 -17.57
CA ASN A 207 -9.78 6.02 -16.86
C ASN A 207 -9.99 5.19 -15.59
N TYR A 208 -9.57 5.75 -14.46
CA TYR A 208 -9.74 5.16 -13.14
C TYR A 208 -11.14 5.52 -12.63
N LYS A 209 -11.91 4.52 -12.21
CA LYS A 209 -13.18 4.79 -11.52
C LYS A 209 -12.92 4.82 -10.03
N PHE A 210 -12.68 5.99 -9.47
CA PHE A 210 -12.54 6.14 -8.02
C PHE A 210 -13.87 5.91 -7.31
N GLY A 211 -13.81 5.17 -6.20
CA GLY A 211 -14.90 5.07 -5.25
C GLY A 211 -15.04 6.33 -4.39
N ASN A 212 -15.80 6.22 -3.30
CA ASN A 212 -15.96 7.31 -2.35
C ASN A 212 -14.74 7.39 -1.41
N ILE A 213 -14.02 8.51 -1.43
CA ILE A 213 -12.79 8.70 -0.66
C ILE A 213 -13.01 9.73 0.43
N TYR A 214 -12.63 9.40 1.67
CA TYR A 214 -12.87 10.23 2.85
C TYR A 214 -11.58 10.44 3.65
N ILE A 215 -11.37 11.66 4.12
CA ILE A 215 -10.43 11.92 5.22
C ILE A 215 -11.16 11.64 6.54
N GLU A 216 -10.56 10.84 7.41
CA GLU A 216 -11.09 10.55 8.74
C GLU A 216 -10.98 11.76 9.68
N ASN A 217 -11.91 11.88 10.64
CA ASN A 217 -11.81 12.91 11.66
C ASN A 217 -10.90 12.44 12.81
N SER A 218 -9.61 12.78 12.71
CA SER A 218 -8.63 12.53 13.77
C SER A 218 -8.49 13.76 14.67
N PHE A 219 -8.86 13.60 15.96
CA PHE A 219 -8.80 14.68 16.95
C PHE A 219 -7.37 15.02 17.41
N CYS A 220 -6.39 14.15 17.13
CA CYS A 220 -5.05 14.25 17.75
C CYS A 220 -3.88 14.33 16.75
N GLU A 221 -4.05 13.90 15.50
CA GLU A 221 -2.99 13.90 14.51
C GLU A 221 -3.43 14.69 13.28
N PRO A 222 -2.56 15.53 12.70
CA PRO A 222 -2.90 16.22 11.46
C PRO A 222 -3.10 15.18 10.37
N ASN A 223 -4.28 15.20 9.76
CA ASN A 223 -4.51 14.43 8.56
C ASN A 223 -3.60 14.95 7.46
N TYR A 224 -3.16 14.11 6.52
CA TYR A 224 -2.50 14.66 5.34
C TYR A 224 -2.78 13.86 4.08
N LEU A 225 -2.70 14.59 2.97
CA LEU A 225 -2.69 14.08 1.63
C LEU A 225 -1.39 14.50 0.97
N TYR A 226 -0.60 13.53 0.54
CA TYR A 226 0.54 13.73 -0.35
C TYR A 226 0.16 13.25 -1.74
N PHE A 227 0.10 14.21 -2.67
CA PHE A 227 -0.38 14.02 -4.03
C PHE A 227 0.72 14.41 -5.03
N PRO A 228 1.13 13.50 -5.91
CA PRO A 228 2.09 13.82 -6.95
C PRO A 228 1.42 14.47 -8.17
N VAL A 229 1.98 15.58 -8.63
CA VAL A 229 1.50 16.35 -9.77
C VAL A 229 2.40 16.06 -10.98
N LEU A 230 1.86 15.24 -11.89
CA LEU A 230 2.55 14.76 -13.09
C LEU A 230 1.97 15.29 -14.40
N LEU A 231 0.82 15.93 -14.37
CA LEU A 231 0.10 16.45 -15.53
C LEU A 231 -0.46 17.83 -15.19
N ASP A 232 -1.09 18.47 -16.17
CA ASP A 232 -1.89 19.65 -15.91
C ASP A 232 -3.00 19.31 -14.92
N THR A 233 -3.04 20.03 -13.79
CA THR A 233 -3.89 19.69 -12.66
C THR A 233 -4.57 20.95 -12.12
N ASN A 234 -5.88 20.86 -11.89
CA ASN A 234 -6.67 21.87 -11.21
C ASN A 234 -7.19 21.33 -9.87
N VAL A 235 -6.93 22.07 -8.80
CA VAL A 235 -7.34 21.72 -7.44
C VAL A 235 -8.35 22.75 -6.94
N THR A 236 -9.55 22.28 -6.62
CA THR A 236 -10.61 23.13 -6.06
C THR A 236 -10.98 22.65 -4.65
N PHE A 237 -10.76 23.52 -3.67
CA PHE A 237 -11.22 23.32 -2.29
C PHE A 237 -12.66 23.84 -2.13
N ALA A 238 -13.58 22.98 -1.70
CA ALA A 238 -14.93 23.33 -1.28
C ALA A 238 -15.11 23.13 0.23
N GLU A 239 -16.31 23.40 0.74
CA GLU A 239 -16.60 23.34 2.18
C GLU A 239 -16.38 21.94 2.78
N ASP A 240 -16.75 20.89 2.05
CA ASP A 240 -16.78 19.49 2.52
C ASP A 240 -16.08 18.51 1.56
N TYR A 241 -15.40 19.01 0.51
CA TYR A 241 -14.61 18.18 -0.39
C TYR A 241 -13.43 18.93 -1.02
N LEU A 242 -12.42 18.15 -1.39
CA LEU A 242 -11.30 18.50 -2.25
C LEU A 242 -11.52 17.84 -3.61
N TYR A 243 -11.52 18.64 -4.67
CA TYR A 243 -11.66 18.16 -6.04
C TYR A 243 -10.35 18.36 -6.80
N ILE A 244 -9.81 17.30 -7.40
CA ILE A 244 -8.57 17.32 -8.17
C ILE A 244 -8.88 16.83 -9.58
N GLU A 245 -8.88 17.76 -10.52
CA GLU A 245 -9.01 17.49 -11.95
C GLU A 245 -7.62 17.31 -12.54
N MET A 246 -7.42 16.23 -13.29
CA MET A 246 -6.16 15.93 -13.96
C MET A 246 -6.42 15.83 -15.45
N ASN A 247 -5.64 16.54 -16.27
CA ASN A 247 -5.80 16.48 -17.71
C ASN A 247 -5.65 15.04 -18.21
N GLU A 248 -6.57 14.59 -19.06
CA GLU A 248 -6.58 13.25 -19.68
C GLU A 248 -6.60 12.08 -18.66
N ARG A 249 -7.06 12.33 -17.42
CA ARG A 249 -7.21 11.33 -16.37
C ARG A 249 -8.52 11.55 -15.61
N SER A 250 -8.91 10.53 -14.85
CA SER A 250 -10.14 10.59 -14.06
C SER A 250 -9.97 11.47 -12.82
N ASP A 251 -10.97 12.31 -12.56
CA ASP A 251 -10.94 13.25 -11.45
C ASP A 251 -10.99 12.53 -10.09
N LEU A 252 -10.33 13.13 -9.10
CA LEU A 252 -10.32 12.64 -7.72
C LEU A 252 -11.17 13.55 -6.83
N VAL A 253 -12.17 12.98 -6.18
CA VAL A 253 -13.01 13.67 -5.18
C VAL A 253 -12.69 13.08 -3.81
N ILE A 254 -12.25 13.94 -2.88
CA ILE A 254 -11.94 13.55 -1.50
C ILE A 254 -12.86 14.33 -0.57
N HIS A 255 -13.69 13.62 0.18
CA HIS A 255 -14.56 14.21 1.20
C HIS A 255 -13.76 14.60 2.44
N LEU A 256 -13.98 15.83 2.90
CA LEU A 256 -13.33 16.40 4.06
C LEU A 256 -14.28 16.38 5.27
N PRO A 257 -13.79 16.17 6.51
CA PRO A 257 -14.58 16.37 7.71
C PRO A 257 -15.13 17.81 7.78
N ILE A 258 -16.18 18.06 8.58
CA ILE A 258 -16.79 19.40 8.67
C ILE A 258 -16.36 20.13 9.96
N PHE A 259 -15.88 19.42 10.99
CA PHE A 259 -15.57 19.97 12.31
C PHE A 259 -14.30 19.37 12.92
N ASP A 260 -13.56 20.22 13.65
CA ASP A 260 -12.49 19.86 14.59
C ASP A 260 -11.31 19.05 14.04
N TYR A 261 -10.75 19.45 12.89
CA TYR A 261 -9.68 18.72 12.21
C TYR A 261 -8.68 19.64 11.51
N SER A 262 -7.40 19.25 11.53
CA SER A 262 -6.32 19.92 10.79
C SER A 262 -5.86 19.03 9.64
N ASN A 263 -5.55 19.61 8.48
CA ASN A 263 -5.03 18.85 7.33
C ASN A 263 -3.76 19.50 6.79
N GLY A 264 -2.82 18.68 6.35
CA GLY A 264 -1.75 19.06 5.45
C GLY A 264 -2.02 18.56 4.03
N PHE A 265 -2.07 19.46 3.06
CA PHE A 265 -2.15 19.09 1.65
C PHE A 265 -0.79 19.34 1.00
N TYR A 266 -0.12 18.28 0.58
CA TYR A 266 1.19 18.31 -0.04
C TYR A 266 1.07 17.97 -1.52
N PHE A 267 1.26 18.95 -2.39
CA PHE A 267 1.28 18.76 -3.83
C PHE A 267 2.74 18.76 -4.30
N ASN A 268 3.22 17.59 -4.74
CA ASN A 268 4.59 17.44 -5.21
C ASN A 268 4.64 17.47 -6.73
N ILE A 269 5.09 18.57 -7.31
CA ILE A 269 5.33 18.72 -8.74
C ILE A 269 6.57 17.92 -9.13
N GLN A 270 6.36 16.93 -9.99
CA GLN A 270 7.42 16.03 -10.43
C GLN A 270 7.73 16.13 -11.91
N LYS A 271 6.82 16.66 -12.74
CA LYS A 271 7.01 16.81 -14.19
C LYS A 271 7.26 18.26 -14.59
N SER A 272 7.90 18.44 -15.74
CA SER A 272 8.11 19.73 -16.39
C SER A 272 6.98 20.09 -17.36
N ASN A 273 6.83 21.38 -17.69
CA ASN A 273 5.87 21.91 -18.66
C ASN A 273 4.41 21.59 -18.33
N ILE A 274 4.03 21.72 -17.06
CA ILE A 274 2.65 21.52 -16.60
C ILE A 274 2.06 22.80 -16.02
N ASN A 275 0.74 22.92 -16.12
CA ASN A 275 -0.06 23.94 -15.45
C ASN A 275 -0.64 23.38 -14.16
N PHE A 276 -0.41 24.07 -13.04
CA PHE A 276 -0.99 23.73 -11.75
C PHE A 276 -1.81 24.91 -11.24
N PHE A 277 -3.12 24.71 -11.11
CA PHE A 277 -4.05 25.73 -10.62
C PHE A 277 -4.69 25.28 -9.32
N VAL A 278 -4.75 26.19 -8.33
CA VAL A 278 -5.40 25.93 -7.03
C VAL A 278 -6.36 27.05 -6.70
N GLN A 279 -7.57 26.74 -6.27
CA GLN A 279 -8.58 27.73 -5.86
C GLN A 279 -9.53 27.20 -4.78
N GLY A 280 -10.38 28.08 -4.24
CA GLY A 280 -11.51 27.70 -3.40
C GLY A 280 -11.32 27.97 -1.91
N ASN A 281 -12.28 27.54 -1.09
CA ASN A 281 -12.33 27.81 0.34
C ASN A 281 -12.53 26.52 1.11
N ILE A 282 -11.68 26.29 2.11
CA ILE A 282 -11.86 25.23 3.11
C ILE A 282 -12.30 25.86 4.42
N ASN A 283 -13.20 25.22 5.14
CA ASN A 283 -13.66 25.70 6.45
C ASN A 283 -12.57 25.42 7.49
N TYR A 284 -11.89 26.46 7.98
CA TYR A 284 -10.89 26.33 9.05
C TYR A 284 -11.25 27.21 10.25
N SER A 285 -10.78 26.80 11.42
CA SER A 285 -10.79 27.62 12.62
C SER A 285 -9.36 27.89 13.08
N CYS A 286 -9.14 28.93 13.89
CA CYS A 286 -7.82 29.16 14.48
C CYS A 286 -7.35 28.00 15.37
N GLN A 287 -8.27 27.16 15.85
CA GLN A 287 -7.96 25.99 16.66
C GLN A 287 -7.50 24.80 15.81
N PHE A 288 -7.95 24.72 14.56
CA PHE A 288 -7.67 23.62 13.64
C PHE A 288 -7.22 24.15 12.27
N PRO A 289 -5.95 24.58 12.15
CA PRO A 289 -5.43 25.15 10.92
C PRO A 289 -5.20 24.07 9.85
N HIS A 290 -5.46 24.42 8.59
CA HIS A 290 -5.02 23.63 7.45
C HIS A 290 -3.73 24.22 6.86
N SER A 291 -2.88 23.36 6.33
CA SER A 291 -1.62 23.72 5.69
C SER A 291 -1.64 23.26 4.23
N PHE A 292 -1.17 24.12 3.35
CA PHE A 292 -0.99 23.82 1.94
C PHE A 292 0.51 23.94 1.61
N TYR A 293 1.08 22.88 1.07
CA TYR A 293 2.47 22.81 0.66
C TYR A 293 2.55 22.50 -0.82
N LEU A 294 3.28 23.34 -1.53
CA LEU A 294 3.71 23.08 -2.89
C LEU A 294 5.19 22.71 -2.86
N ILE A 295 5.50 21.51 -3.31
CA ILE A 295 6.87 21.01 -3.41
C ILE A 295 7.18 20.90 -4.90
N GLN A 296 8.29 21.49 -5.34
CA GLN A 296 8.74 21.38 -6.72
C GLN A 296 10.08 20.66 -6.74
N ASN A 297 10.15 19.54 -7.45
CA ASN A 297 11.40 18.80 -7.58
C ASN A 297 12.41 19.59 -8.43
N LYS A 298 13.72 19.41 -8.16
CA LYS A 298 14.82 20.11 -8.86
C LYS A 298 14.79 19.90 -10.38
N GLU A 299 14.21 18.78 -10.82
CA GLU A 299 14.12 18.40 -12.23
C GLU A 299 12.89 19.00 -12.94
N SER A 300 11.92 19.55 -12.19
CA SER A 300 10.69 20.13 -12.74
C SER A 300 10.92 21.56 -13.22
N LYS A 301 10.80 21.79 -14.54
CA LYS A 301 11.02 23.06 -15.23
C LYS A 301 9.74 23.57 -15.91
N ASN A 302 9.67 24.88 -16.15
CA ASN A 302 8.56 25.52 -16.87
C ASN A 302 7.18 25.18 -16.28
N VAL A 303 7.08 25.14 -14.95
CA VAL A 303 5.81 24.90 -14.26
C VAL A 303 5.08 26.23 -14.13
N ASN A 304 3.86 26.30 -14.62
CA ASN A 304 3.00 27.47 -14.44
C ASN A 304 2.08 27.23 -13.25
N ILE A 305 2.37 27.91 -12.13
CA ILE A 305 1.59 27.81 -10.90
C ILE A 305 0.69 29.03 -10.80
N SER A 306 -0.61 28.81 -10.73
CA SER A 306 -1.58 29.86 -10.48
C SER A 306 -2.39 29.53 -9.23
N ILE A 307 -2.49 30.51 -8.34
CA ILE A 307 -3.29 30.41 -7.13
C ILE A 307 -4.43 31.41 -7.24
N GLY A 308 -5.64 30.88 -7.41
CA GLY A 308 -6.88 31.62 -7.49
C GLY A 308 -7.33 32.20 -6.15
N LYS A 309 -8.49 32.85 -6.16
CA LYS A 309 -9.08 33.40 -4.93
C LYS A 309 -9.49 32.28 -3.99
N GLY A 310 -9.17 32.44 -2.70
CA GLY A 310 -9.46 31.45 -1.69
C GLY A 310 -8.81 31.78 -0.34
N ASN A 311 -9.42 31.33 0.75
CA ASN A 311 -8.93 31.55 2.11
C ASN A 311 -7.85 30.53 2.56
N PHE A 312 -7.44 29.60 1.70
CA PHE A 312 -6.39 28.62 2.02
C PHE A 312 -4.98 29.22 2.11
N LEU A 313 -4.81 30.49 1.69
CA LEU A 313 -3.58 31.27 1.84
C LEU A 313 -3.73 32.42 2.86
N SER A 314 -4.31 32.16 4.04
CA SER A 314 -4.41 33.18 5.10
C SER A 314 -3.05 33.68 5.62
N THR A 315 -1.95 33.03 5.22
CA THR A 315 -0.58 33.50 5.43
C THR A 315 0.26 33.20 4.18
N VAL A 316 1.02 34.20 3.70
CA VAL A 316 1.97 34.03 2.60
C VAL A 316 3.00 32.98 3.02
N GLY A 317 3.08 31.86 2.29
CA GLY A 317 4.05 30.81 2.55
C GLY A 317 5.50 31.32 2.46
N ILE A 318 6.36 30.77 3.30
CA ILE A 318 7.80 31.02 3.25
C ILE A 318 8.38 30.15 2.13
N PHE A 319 9.01 30.78 1.14
CA PHE A 319 9.78 30.06 0.11
C PHE A 319 11.14 29.68 0.70
N TYR A 320 11.43 28.38 0.79
CA TYR A 320 12.75 27.87 1.11
C TYR A 320 13.44 27.49 -0.19
N ASP A 321 14.39 28.31 -0.63
CA ASP A 321 15.30 27.95 -1.70
C ASP A 321 16.50 27.20 -1.09
N ASP A 322 16.61 25.90 -1.34
CA ASP A 322 17.78 25.09 -0.96
C ASP A 322 18.96 25.34 -1.93
N SER A 323 19.22 26.62 -2.24
CA SER A 323 20.33 27.09 -3.06
C SER A 323 21.45 27.72 -2.23
N SER A 324 21.69 27.20 -1.02
CA SER A 324 22.88 27.51 -0.21
C SER A 324 23.86 26.35 -0.12
#